data_AF-A0A355U9K0-F1
#
_entry.id   AF-A0A355U9K0-F1
#
_cell.length_a   1.000
_cell.length_b   1.000
_cell.length_c   1.000
_cell.angle_alpha   90.00
_cell.angle_beta   90.00
_cell.angle_gamma   90.00
#
_symmetry.space_group_name_H-M   'P 1'
#
loop_
_entity.id
_entity.type
_entity.pdbx_description
1 polymer ?
#
loop_
_entity_poly.entity_id
_entity_poly.type
_entity_poly.pdbx_seq_one_letter_code
_entity_poly.pdbx_strand_id
1 'polypeptide(L)'
;MYTFTEKVVELEGKIWEKSILEFDTGSIPSGSSKFSTPLLINKSNVAVQPYSKASRMPVSGEPEFGMVSTDILLFLQKYFNYTSASESVTYKTFIPSVPLRVILAECPVKIPSDLLFRNEWAEISILGRYHEYLYDDVAKPDSSKTAAAGKPSQSGSTTTDIASFLPDISFADLLKNLCRIFCATIFHDGNALRFINNADFFNQTDIEDLTDRISDDFSSEEEAAMSYKFGFSDDDSSESGDMEKNLENGSIEQIEEGDLKGILKHFTSKEDYSVVFEKSTGDVYSGRKYDGVVKKRYTSTGGGVTVDTETAYECDVLFQGAKPIENKIDDADDYDNSTDFILPKCSPEKIFSSDTSRVYKMTAIIEPNAVGDERDKKVYIGVSYGGQFFGHGVFQPVTRSDAMFVGTQSLTPSTLWDKYHKEFAEWLGKTRQRVSVDVNLSPIDLHNFRLYRPVYFKGRKWIVAKLSVTVAAGSEAVSTRGEFIEI
;
A
#
# COMPACT_ATOMS: atom_id res chain seq x y z
N MET A 1 -11.24 19.90 -9.13
CA MET A 1 -10.70 19.80 -7.75
C MET A 1 -11.34 20.92 -6.93
N TYR A 2 -12.33 20.62 -6.09
CA TYR A 2 -12.94 21.60 -5.20
C TYR A 2 -12.10 21.74 -3.94
N THR A 3 -11.03 22.52 -4.02
CA THR A 3 -10.22 22.92 -2.87
C THR A 3 -10.79 24.20 -2.28
N PHE A 4 -11.48 24.07 -1.16
CA PHE A 4 -11.97 25.23 -0.42
C PHE A 4 -10.93 25.70 0.60
N THR A 5 -10.26 26.78 0.18
CA THR A 5 -9.59 27.86 0.94
C THR A 5 -8.36 27.50 1.78
N GLU A 6 -7.17 27.74 1.19
CA GLU A 6 -6.14 28.75 1.55
C GLU A 6 -5.76 29.05 3.03
N LYS A 7 -6.21 28.26 3.98
CA LYS A 7 -5.44 27.96 5.19
C LYS A 7 -5.31 26.45 5.24
N VAL A 8 -4.26 25.95 4.60
CA VAL A 8 -3.73 24.61 4.84
C VAL A 8 -3.47 24.53 6.34
N VAL A 9 -4.43 24.00 7.10
CA VAL A 9 -4.33 23.96 8.56
C VAL A 9 -3.19 23.04 8.91
N GLU A 10 -2.11 23.64 9.44
CA GLU A 10 -1.16 23.13 10.44
C GLU A 10 -0.65 21.68 10.28
N LEU A 11 -0.75 21.10 9.08
CA LEU A 11 -0.15 19.82 8.70
C LEU A 11 1.18 20.07 7.99
N GLU A 12 1.90 21.12 8.41
CA GLU A 12 3.27 21.35 7.98
C GLU A 12 4.18 20.26 8.55
N GLY A 13 5.17 19.89 7.76
CA GLY A 13 6.17 18.89 8.12
C GLY A 13 6.06 17.59 7.33
N LYS A 14 7.18 16.88 7.31
CA LYS A 14 7.31 15.59 6.65
C LYS A 14 6.91 14.46 7.59
N ILE A 15 6.42 13.37 7.02
CA ILE A 15 6.05 12.19 7.81
C ILE A 15 7.25 11.58 8.55
N TRP A 16 8.48 11.86 8.13
CA TRP A 16 9.69 11.36 8.76
C TRP A 16 10.30 12.29 9.82
N GLU A 17 9.78 13.52 9.96
CA GLU A 17 10.31 14.53 10.91
C GLU A 17 9.74 14.36 12.33
N LYS A 18 8.59 13.71 12.46
CA LYS A 18 8.00 13.41 13.77
C LYS A 18 8.68 12.18 14.36
N SER A 19 8.85 12.16 15.68
CA SER A 19 9.20 10.91 16.34
C SER A 19 7.96 10.02 16.38
N ILE A 20 7.80 9.16 15.37
CA ILE A 20 6.59 8.35 15.24
C ILE A 20 6.76 7.07 16.07
N LEU A 21 7.93 6.41 16.01
CA LEU A 21 8.11 5.10 16.63
C LEU A 21 9.56 4.80 17.03
N GLU A 22 9.94 5.23 18.22
CA GLU A 22 11.15 4.70 18.86
C GLU A 22 11.02 3.20 19.16
N PHE A 23 12.09 2.44 18.85
CA PHE A 23 12.25 1.03 19.18
C PHE A 23 13.70 0.71 19.59
N ASP A 24 13.85 -0.34 20.41
CA ASP A 24 15.16 -0.85 20.83
C ASP A 24 15.78 -1.65 19.68
N THR A 25 16.99 -1.27 19.33
CA THR A 25 17.76 -1.88 18.25
C THR A 25 18.42 -3.21 18.60
N GLY A 26 18.59 -3.51 19.90
CA GLY A 26 19.20 -4.76 20.39
C GLY A 26 18.36 -6.02 20.12
N SER A 27 17.13 -5.85 19.64
CA SER A 27 16.25 -6.93 19.21
C SER A 27 15.53 -6.54 17.93
N ILE A 28 15.70 -7.30 16.84
CA ILE A 28 14.83 -7.17 15.67
C ILE A 28 13.39 -7.38 16.17
N PRO A 29 12.49 -6.40 16.02
CA PRO A 29 11.14 -6.55 16.56
C PRO A 29 10.38 -7.61 15.77
N SER A 30 10.22 -8.80 16.35
CA SER A 30 9.32 -9.81 15.80
C SER A 30 7.89 -9.39 16.09
N GLY A 31 7.21 -8.82 15.10
CA GLY A 31 5.77 -8.51 15.19
C GLY A 31 5.42 -7.36 16.13
N SER A 32 6.13 -6.23 16.04
CA SER A 32 5.69 -5.03 16.74
C SER A 32 4.33 -4.56 16.17
N SER A 33 3.44 -4.04 17.02
CA SER A 33 2.23 -3.34 16.57
C SER A 33 2.53 -2.01 15.83
N LYS A 34 3.81 -1.67 15.67
CA LYS A 34 4.27 -0.39 15.14
C LYS A 34 4.71 -0.50 13.67
N PHE A 35 5.33 -1.62 13.30
CA PHE A 35 5.75 -1.93 11.93
C PHE A 35 6.00 -3.43 11.77
N SER A 36 6.05 -3.89 10.52
CA SER A 36 6.43 -5.26 10.15
C SER A 36 7.63 -5.27 9.21
N THR A 37 8.28 -6.43 9.06
CA THR A 37 9.38 -6.64 8.11
C THR A 37 8.94 -7.67 7.07
N PRO A 38 8.15 -7.27 6.06
CA PRO A 38 7.67 -8.20 5.05
C PRO A 38 8.83 -8.73 4.22
N LEU A 39 8.72 -9.95 3.71
CA LEU A 39 9.61 -10.39 2.64
C LEU A 39 9.34 -9.52 1.41
N LEU A 40 10.39 -9.10 0.71
CA LEU A 40 10.30 -8.30 -0.51
C LEU A 40 11.28 -8.85 -1.55
N ILE A 41 11.02 -8.62 -2.84
CA ILE A 41 11.89 -9.02 -3.96
C ILE A 41 12.56 -7.77 -4.53
N ASN A 42 13.85 -7.89 -4.83
CA ASN A 42 14.60 -6.89 -5.59
C ASN A 42 14.21 -6.97 -7.07
N LYS A 43 13.67 -5.87 -7.63
CA LYS A 43 13.23 -5.75 -9.04
C LYS A 43 14.31 -6.21 -10.04
N SER A 44 15.59 -5.96 -9.75
CA SER A 44 16.70 -6.36 -10.61
C SER A 44 17.06 -7.85 -10.54
N ASN A 45 16.55 -8.57 -9.55
CA ASN A 45 16.93 -9.96 -9.25
C ASN A 45 15.72 -10.92 -9.15
N VAL A 46 14.58 -10.57 -9.77
CA VAL A 46 13.35 -11.40 -9.72
C VAL A 46 13.60 -12.84 -10.21
N ALA A 47 14.34 -12.97 -11.31
CA ALA A 47 14.68 -14.25 -11.96
C ALA A 47 15.80 -15.04 -11.25
N VAL A 48 16.42 -14.50 -10.20
CA VAL A 48 17.47 -15.21 -9.46
C VAL A 48 16.86 -16.46 -8.81
N GLN A 49 17.60 -17.58 -8.87
CA GLN A 49 17.21 -18.86 -8.26
C GLN A 49 17.84 -18.98 -6.87
N PRO A 50 17.13 -18.58 -5.79
CA PRO A 50 17.72 -18.47 -4.44
C PRO A 50 18.25 -19.80 -3.90
N TYR A 51 17.71 -20.93 -4.38
CA TYR A 51 18.04 -22.27 -3.89
C TYR A 51 18.81 -23.11 -4.92
N SER A 52 19.46 -22.50 -5.91
CA SER A 52 20.26 -23.26 -6.88
C SER A 52 21.49 -23.92 -6.23
N LYS A 53 22.13 -24.87 -6.91
CA LYS A 53 23.37 -25.51 -6.40
C LYS A 53 24.48 -24.50 -6.07
N ALA A 54 24.51 -23.34 -6.74
CA ALA A 54 25.49 -22.28 -6.49
C ALA A 54 25.28 -21.57 -5.14
N SER A 55 24.09 -21.63 -4.53
CA SER A 55 23.83 -21.03 -3.21
C SER A 55 24.11 -21.98 -2.03
N ARG A 56 24.60 -23.21 -2.27
CA ARG A 56 24.92 -24.19 -1.23
C ARG A 56 26.31 -23.96 -0.64
N MET A 57 26.41 -23.95 0.70
CA MET A 57 27.71 -24.04 1.38
C MET A 57 28.24 -25.49 1.34
N PRO A 58 29.56 -25.70 1.16
CA PRO A 58 30.17 -27.03 1.20
C PRO A 58 29.87 -27.72 2.54
N VAL A 59 29.57 -29.02 2.49
CA VAL A 59 29.48 -29.86 3.70
C VAL A 59 30.89 -30.38 3.99
N SER A 60 31.26 -30.46 5.27
CA SER A 60 32.55 -31.02 5.70
C SER A 60 32.79 -32.39 5.04
N GLY A 61 33.86 -32.50 4.24
CA GLY A 61 34.25 -33.75 3.57
C GLY A 61 33.95 -33.82 2.07
N GLU A 62 33.29 -32.84 1.47
CA GLU A 62 33.18 -32.75 0.01
C GLU A 62 34.39 -32.03 -0.62
N PRO A 63 34.85 -32.46 -1.81
CA PRO A 63 35.90 -31.73 -2.54
C PRO A 63 35.43 -30.31 -2.84
N GLU A 64 36.30 -29.33 -2.62
CA GLU A 64 36.12 -27.89 -2.88
C GLU A 64 35.93 -27.60 -4.38
N PHE A 65 34.88 -28.11 -5.01
CA PHE A 65 34.44 -27.60 -6.29
C PHE A 65 33.72 -26.28 -6.06
N GLY A 66 34.52 -25.21 -6.09
CA GLY A 66 34.09 -23.83 -6.05
C GLY A 66 34.07 -23.28 -4.63
N MET A 67 35.18 -22.67 -4.21
CA MET A 67 35.14 -21.63 -3.19
C MET A 67 34.04 -20.64 -3.59
N VAL A 68 32.90 -20.67 -2.90
CA VAL A 68 32.03 -19.50 -2.83
C VAL A 68 32.86 -18.52 -2.02
N SER A 69 33.59 -17.65 -2.72
CA SER A 69 34.19 -16.48 -2.09
C SER A 69 33.11 -15.79 -1.28
N THR A 70 33.54 -15.12 -0.23
CA THR A 70 32.78 -14.40 0.80
C THR A 70 31.62 -13.50 0.35
N ASP A 71 31.25 -13.44 -0.93
CA ASP A 71 30.47 -12.36 -1.49
C ASP A 71 29.00 -12.65 -1.78
N ILE A 72 28.48 -13.83 -2.17
CA ILE A 72 27.03 -13.84 -2.52
C ILE A 72 26.27 -15.14 -2.29
N LEU A 73 25.37 -15.12 -1.31
CA LEU A 73 24.22 -16.02 -1.18
C LEU A 73 23.09 -15.51 -2.10
N LEU A 74 22.65 -16.30 -3.08
CA LEU A 74 21.67 -15.88 -4.11
C LEU A 74 20.33 -15.39 -3.52
N PHE A 75 19.89 -15.91 -2.38
CA PHE A 75 18.69 -15.40 -1.71
C PHE A 75 18.86 -13.98 -1.17
N LEU A 76 20.07 -13.55 -0.79
CA LEU A 76 20.36 -12.16 -0.38
C LEU A 76 20.40 -11.20 -1.58
N GLN A 77 20.61 -11.71 -2.80
CA GLN A 77 20.43 -10.92 -4.02
C GLN A 77 18.96 -10.73 -4.34
N LYS A 78 18.19 -11.83 -4.28
CA LYS A 78 16.78 -11.81 -4.65
C LYS A 78 15.91 -11.08 -3.64
N TYR A 79 16.08 -11.35 -2.35
CA TYR A 79 15.13 -10.92 -1.33
C TYR A 79 15.70 -9.86 -0.39
N PHE A 80 14.82 -8.91 -0.02
CA PHE A 80 15.01 -8.08 1.16
C PHE A 80 14.27 -8.67 2.37
N ASN A 81 14.69 -8.31 3.59
CA ASN A 81 14.17 -8.83 4.86
C ASN A 81 14.12 -10.36 4.99
N TYR A 82 14.94 -11.09 4.22
CA TYR A 82 14.93 -12.54 4.24
C TYR A 82 15.38 -13.09 5.59
N THR A 83 14.66 -14.09 6.09
CA THR A 83 14.99 -14.84 7.31
C THR A 83 14.99 -16.32 7.00
N SER A 84 16.04 -17.03 7.42
CA SER A 84 16.11 -18.50 7.31
C SER A 84 16.32 -19.14 8.68
N ALA A 85 16.09 -20.46 8.78
CA ALA A 85 16.34 -21.20 10.03
C ALA A 85 17.79 -21.18 10.51
N SER A 86 18.75 -20.88 9.62
CA SER A 86 20.17 -20.83 9.95
C SER A 86 20.75 -19.42 10.00
N GLU A 87 20.02 -18.41 9.50
CA GLU A 87 20.54 -17.05 9.32
C GLU A 87 19.54 -16.02 9.84
N SER A 88 20.03 -15.13 10.69
CA SER A 88 19.30 -13.94 11.15
C SER A 88 19.21 -12.92 10.01
N VAL A 89 18.21 -12.02 10.08
CA VAL A 89 18.10 -10.88 9.16
C VAL A 89 19.46 -10.19 9.05
N THR A 90 19.99 -10.10 7.84
CA THR A 90 21.12 -9.20 7.58
C THR A 90 20.57 -7.79 7.47
N TYR A 91 20.99 -6.90 8.36
CA TYR A 91 20.55 -5.50 8.41
C TYR A 91 20.76 -4.74 7.09
N LYS A 92 21.66 -5.23 6.23
CA LYS A 92 21.83 -4.83 4.82
C LYS A 92 20.60 -5.05 3.91
N THR A 93 19.47 -5.48 4.45
CA THR A 93 18.23 -5.69 3.70
C THR A 93 16.98 -5.21 4.43
N PHE A 94 17.14 -4.41 5.50
CA PHE A 94 16.01 -3.99 6.34
C PHE A 94 15.17 -2.91 5.65
N ILE A 95 13.91 -3.25 5.39
CA ILE A 95 12.90 -2.35 4.81
C ILE A 95 11.60 -2.54 5.60
N PRO A 96 11.20 -1.61 6.48
CA PRO A 96 10.00 -1.79 7.28
C PRO A 96 8.75 -1.51 6.45
N SER A 97 7.64 -2.16 6.80
CA SER A 97 6.31 -1.74 6.39
C SER A 97 5.59 -1.12 7.59
N VAL A 98 5.22 0.15 7.46
CA VAL A 98 4.66 0.97 8.54
C VAL A 98 3.17 1.19 8.28
N PRO A 99 2.27 0.72 9.16
CA PRO A 99 0.83 0.91 9.01
C PRO A 99 0.42 2.37 9.04
N LEU A 100 -0.53 2.75 8.19
CA LEU A 100 -1.06 4.11 8.12
C LEU A 100 -1.64 4.58 9.45
N ARG A 101 -2.30 3.68 10.22
CA ARG A 101 -2.81 4.04 11.55
C ARG A 101 -1.73 4.54 12.50
N VAL A 102 -0.49 4.12 12.30
CA VAL A 102 0.63 4.52 13.15
C VAL A 102 1.17 5.87 12.71
N ILE A 103 1.36 6.06 11.41
CA ILE A 103 1.78 7.35 10.83
C ILE A 103 0.77 8.45 11.18
N LEU A 104 -0.52 8.10 11.19
CA LEU A 104 -1.62 9.04 11.41
C LEU A 104 -2.08 9.15 12.86
N ALA A 105 -1.48 8.41 13.81
CA ALA A 105 -1.94 8.37 15.20
C ALA A 105 -1.93 9.75 15.88
N GLU A 106 -0.96 10.59 15.53
CA GLU A 106 -0.82 11.96 16.05
C GLU A 106 -1.33 13.03 15.08
N CYS A 107 -1.93 12.63 13.96
CA CYS A 107 -2.52 13.54 13.00
C CYS A 107 -3.90 13.95 13.50
N PRO A 108 -4.28 15.25 13.49
CA PRO A 108 -5.60 15.72 13.92
C PRO A 108 -6.75 15.30 12.98
N VAL A 109 -6.53 14.30 12.12
CA VAL A 109 -7.48 13.80 11.13
C VAL A 109 -8.19 12.56 11.66
N LYS A 110 -9.51 12.64 11.76
CA LYS A 110 -10.39 11.50 12.03
C LYS A 110 -10.63 10.72 10.74
N ILE A 111 -9.93 9.61 10.58
CA ILE A 111 -10.14 8.66 9.48
C ILE A 111 -10.95 7.46 9.99
N PRO A 112 -12.01 7.03 9.28
CA PRO A 112 -12.71 5.79 9.57
C PRO A 112 -11.76 4.58 9.65
N SER A 113 -11.90 3.77 10.71
CA SER A 113 -10.99 2.63 10.94
C SER A 113 -11.06 1.58 9.84
N ASP A 114 -12.24 1.38 9.23
CA ASP A 114 -12.46 0.44 8.13
C ASP A 114 -11.73 0.81 6.83
N LEU A 115 -11.23 2.05 6.71
CA LEU A 115 -10.32 2.44 5.63
C LEU A 115 -8.88 1.99 5.90
N LEU A 116 -8.46 1.99 7.17
CA LEU A 116 -7.09 1.66 7.57
C LEU A 116 -6.89 0.14 7.74
N PHE A 117 -7.96 -0.57 8.09
CA PHE A 117 -7.97 -2.02 8.27
C PHE A 117 -8.72 -2.71 7.13
N ARG A 118 -8.18 -3.84 6.66
CA ARG A 118 -8.81 -4.73 5.68
C ARG A 118 -9.16 -6.05 6.36
N ASN A 119 -10.44 -6.42 6.34
CA ASN A 119 -10.97 -7.59 7.03
C ASN A 119 -10.60 -7.67 8.53
N GLU A 120 -10.48 -6.54 9.23
CA GLU A 120 -10.17 -6.44 10.68
C GLU A 120 -8.75 -6.86 11.12
N TRP A 121 -8.00 -7.62 10.30
CA TRP A 121 -6.68 -8.14 10.67
C TRP A 121 -5.52 -7.70 9.76
N ALA A 122 -5.81 -7.24 8.55
CA ALA A 122 -4.80 -6.69 7.63
C ALA A 122 -4.78 -5.16 7.72
N GLU A 123 -3.62 -4.55 7.50
CA GLU A 123 -3.44 -3.10 7.64
C GLU A 123 -2.90 -2.49 6.36
N ILE A 124 -3.47 -1.36 5.94
CA ILE A 124 -2.87 -0.57 4.87
C ILE A 124 -1.60 0.08 5.42
N SER A 125 -0.51 -0.10 4.70
CA SER A 125 0.83 0.31 5.12
C SER A 125 1.61 0.93 3.97
N ILE A 126 2.63 1.69 4.32
CA ILE A 126 3.64 2.21 3.38
C ILE A 126 4.96 1.50 3.65
N LEU A 127 5.67 1.13 2.59
CA LEU A 127 7.05 0.66 2.72
C LEU A 127 7.97 1.84 3.03
N GLY A 128 8.81 1.65 4.05
CA GLY A 128 9.95 2.50 4.27
C GLY A 128 11.04 2.27 3.22
N ARG A 129 12.11 3.06 3.33
CA ARG A 129 13.32 2.92 2.54
C ARG A 129 14.25 1.88 3.13
N TYR A 130 15.13 1.41 2.26
CA TYR A 130 16.34 0.72 2.68
C TYR A 130 17.30 1.70 3.40
N HIS A 131 17.92 1.24 4.49
CA HIS A 131 18.97 1.99 5.19
C HIS A 131 20.12 1.02 5.53
N GLU A 132 21.32 1.25 5.01
CA GLU A 132 22.49 0.42 5.33
C GLU A 132 23.02 0.69 6.74
N TYR A 133 22.94 1.95 7.18
CA TYR A 133 23.52 2.46 8.43
C TYR A 133 22.55 2.36 9.62
N LEU A 134 22.02 1.17 9.87
CA LEU A 134 21.27 0.97 11.11
C LEU A 134 22.19 0.79 12.31
N TYR A 135 23.46 0.41 12.10
CA TYR A 135 24.34 -0.04 13.18
C TYR A 135 25.84 0.18 12.91
N ASP A 136 26.32 1.43 12.91
CA ASP A 136 27.78 1.68 12.88
C ASP A 136 28.52 1.06 14.08
N ASP A 137 27.82 0.70 15.17
CA ASP A 137 28.42 0.10 16.37
C ASP A 137 28.09 -1.39 16.61
N VAL A 138 27.30 -2.04 15.75
CA VAL A 138 27.00 -3.47 15.89
C VAL A 138 27.70 -4.27 14.80
N ALA A 139 28.97 -4.58 15.05
CA ALA A 139 29.67 -5.59 14.29
C ALA A 139 28.93 -6.94 14.40
N LYS A 140 28.80 -7.66 13.27
CA LYS A 140 28.58 -9.11 13.30
C LYS A 140 29.61 -9.67 14.30
N PRO A 141 29.22 -10.42 15.34
CA PRO A 141 30.21 -11.06 16.20
C PRO A 141 31.07 -11.92 15.29
N ASP A 142 32.36 -11.59 15.27
CA ASP A 142 33.34 -12.31 14.49
C ASP A 142 33.25 -13.80 14.86
N SER A 143 33.28 -14.64 13.84
CA SER A 143 32.75 -16.02 13.83
C SER A 143 33.42 -17.05 14.77
N SER A 144 34.14 -16.60 15.82
CA SER A 144 35.00 -17.46 16.64
C SER A 144 34.69 -17.49 18.15
N LYS A 145 33.62 -16.87 18.66
CA LYS A 145 33.29 -16.99 20.09
C LYS A 145 31.82 -17.29 20.36
N THR A 146 31.57 -18.57 20.62
CA THR A 146 30.50 -19.12 21.48
C THR A 146 29.11 -18.47 21.41
N ALA A 147 28.24 -19.09 20.61
CA ALA A 147 26.82 -19.29 20.87
C ALA A 147 26.04 -18.14 21.55
N ALA A 148 25.87 -17.03 20.84
CA ALA A 148 24.65 -16.23 20.91
C ALA A 148 24.18 -16.01 19.48
N ALA A 149 23.10 -16.69 19.10
CA ALA A 149 22.49 -16.53 17.78
C ALA A 149 22.05 -15.07 17.59
N GLY A 150 22.65 -14.38 16.61
CA GLY A 150 22.02 -13.27 15.89
C GLY A 150 21.59 -12.02 16.68
N LYS A 151 21.98 -11.87 17.94
CA LYS A 151 21.72 -10.63 18.68
C LYS A 151 22.93 -9.71 18.53
N PRO A 152 22.71 -8.42 18.21
CA PRO A 152 23.68 -7.37 18.48
C PRO A 152 24.32 -7.57 19.85
N SER A 153 25.63 -7.80 19.90
CA SER A 153 26.34 -7.81 21.17
C SER A 153 27.05 -6.47 21.34
N GLN A 154 26.46 -5.55 22.12
CA GLN A 154 27.14 -4.84 23.22
C GLN A 154 26.27 -3.74 23.86
N SER A 155 26.30 -3.73 25.21
CA SER A 155 26.29 -2.59 26.14
C SER A 155 25.64 -1.26 25.69
N GLY A 156 24.31 -1.16 25.82
CA GLY A 156 23.57 0.11 25.79
C GLY A 156 22.37 0.03 24.86
N SER A 157 21.18 0.32 25.39
CA SER A 157 19.95 0.42 24.58
C SER A 157 20.06 1.67 23.70
N THR A 158 20.48 1.52 22.44
CA THR A 158 20.32 2.58 21.43
C THR A 158 18.91 2.50 20.87
N THR A 159 18.11 3.53 21.12
CA THR A 159 16.79 3.70 20.54
C THR A 159 16.92 4.26 19.12
N THR A 160 16.12 3.76 18.17
CA THR A 160 16.01 4.29 16.80
C THR A 160 14.55 4.55 16.48
N ASP A 161 14.28 5.53 15.64
CA ASP A 161 12.92 5.85 15.19
C ASP A 161 12.62 5.29 13.79
N ILE A 162 11.51 4.57 13.62
CA ILE A 162 11.08 4.08 12.31
C ILE A 162 10.76 5.22 11.33
N ALA A 163 10.41 6.41 11.84
CA ALA A 163 10.10 7.57 11.01
C ALA A 163 11.26 7.91 10.07
N SER A 164 12.51 7.68 10.51
CA SER A 164 13.70 7.85 9.69
C SER A 164 13.72 6.99 8.41
N PHE A 165 12.93 5.92 8.36
CA PHE A 165 12.75 5.04 7.20
C PHE A 165 11.59 5.45 6.30
N LEU A 166 10.76 6.43 6.65
CA LEU A 166 9.62 6.79 5.79
C LEU A 166 10.06 7.59 4.55
N PRO A 167 9.32 7.52 3.43
CA PRO A 167 9.64 8.29 2.22
C PRO A 167 9.52 9.82 2.43
N ASP A 168 10.09 10.61 1.51
CA ASP A 168 10.06 12.08 1.59
C ASP A 168 8.72 12.67 1.15
N ILE A 169 7.69 12.49 1.97
CA ILE A 169 6.36 13.07 1.71
C ILE A 169 5.88 13.92 2.88
N SER A 170 5.10 14.95 2.57
CA SER A 170 4.41 15.73 3.60
C SER A 170 3.17 14.98 4.10
N PHE A 171 2.70 15.34 5.29
CA PHE A 171 1.40 14.84 5.77
C PHE A 171 0.25 15.25 4.83
N ALA A 172 0.32 16.44 4.24
CA ALA A 172 -0.66 16.91 3.27
C ALA A 172 -0.69 16.04 2.00
N ASP A 173 0.48 15.70 1.45
CA ASP A 173 0.59 14.83 0.27
C ASP A 173 0.12 13.40 0.56
N LEU A 174 0.43 12.88 1.75
CA LEU A 174 -0.09 11.61 2.22
C LEU A 174 -1.62 11.61 2.22
N LEU A 175 -2.24 12.57 2.89
CA LEU A 175 -3.70 12.67 2.98
C LEU A 175 -4.35 12.92 1.62
N LYS A 176 -3.75 13.75 0.76
CA LYS A 176 -4.22 13.99 -0.61
C LYS A 176 -4.26 12.68 -1.41
N ASN A 177 -3.23 11.85 -1.31
CA ASN A 177 -3.20 10.56 -1.99
C ASN A 177 -4.17 9.54 -1.38
N LEU A 178 -4.38 9.56 -0.05
CA LEU A 178 -5.44 8.75 0.57
C LEU A 178 -6.84 9.18 0.11
N CYS A 179 -7.10 10.49 0.01
CA CYS A 179 -8.34 11.02 -0.55
C CYS A 179 -8.57 10.57 -1.99
N ARG A 180 -7.51 10.55 -2.80
CA ARG A 180 -7.56 10.02 -4.17
C ARG A 180 -7.92 8.53 -4.19
N ILE A 181 -7.25 7.70 -3.39
CA ILE A 181 -7.46 6.24 -3.31
C ILE A 181 -8.88 5.87 -2.86
N PHE A 182 -9.47 6.63 -1.94
CA PHE A 182 -10.80 6.32 -1.38
C PHE A 182 -11.91 7.25 -1.86
N CYS A 183 -11.65 8.04 -2.91
CA CYS A 183 -12.57 9.05 -3.43
C CYS A 183 -13.23 9.88 -2.31
N ALA A 184 -12.40 10.61 -1.57
CA ALA A 184 -12.83 11.28 -0.35
C ALA A 184 -12.35 12.72 -0.29
N THR A 185 -12.95 13.46 0.64
CA THR A 185 -12.65 14.87 0.90
C THR A 185 -12.45 15.08 2.40
N ILE A 186 -11.55 15.98 2.76
CA ILE A 186 -11.26 16.35 4.15
C ILE A 186 -11.89 17.69 4.48
N PHE A 187 -12.56 17.77 5.63
CA PHE A 187 -13.19 18.99 6.13
C PHE A 187 -12.69 19.37 7.51
N HIS A 188 -12.74 20.66 7.81
CA HIS A 188 -12.67 21.12 9.19
C HIS A 188 -13.96 20.78 9.94
N ASP A 189 -13.79 20.20 11.12
CA ASP A 189 -14.87 19.96 12.07
C ASP A 189 -14.40 20.30 13.49
N GLY A 190 -14.58 21.57 13.85
CA GLY A 190 -13.99 22.14 15.07
C GLY A 190 -12.46 22.14 15.03
N ASN A 191 -11.84 21.52 16.03
CA ASN A 191 -10.37 21.44 16.14
C ASN A 191 -9.77 20.21 15.44
N ALA A 192 -10.59 19.43 14.73
CA ALA A 192 -10.14 18.24 14.02
C ALA A 192 -10.44 18.35 12.52
N LEU A 193 -9.72 17.57 11.74
CA LEU A 193 -10.01 17.30 10.35
C LEU A 193 -10.85 16.02 10.26
N ARG A 194 -11.81 15.97 9.34
CA ARG A 194 -12.69 14.82 9.14
C ARG A 194 -12.59 14.34 7.71
N PHE A 195 -12.28 13.05 7.55
CA PHE A 195 -12.25 12.36 6.27
C PHE A 195 -13.64 11.82 5.94
N ILE A 196 -14.19 12.15 4.76
CA ILE A 196 -15.53 11.76 4.33
C ILE A 196 -15.46 11.25 2.90
N ASN A 197 -16.02 10.07 2.62
CA ASN A 197 -16.07 9.55 1.26
C ASN A 197 -17.08 10.34 0.44
N ASN A 198 -16.79 10.58 -0.83
CA ASN A 198 -17.63 11.41 -1.67
C ASN A 198 -19.02 10.79 -1.91
N ALA A 199 -19.11 9.46 -1.95
CA ALA A 199 -20.37 8.73 -1.99
C ALA A 199 -21.29 9.04 -0.79
N ASP A 200 -20.71 9.35 0.38
CA ASP A 200 -21.48 9.66 1.58
C ASP A 200 -22.22 11.01 1.45
N PHE A 201 -21.77 11.95 0.60
CA PHE A 201 -22.50 13.20 0.38
C PHE A 201 -23.85 12.96 -0.28
N PHE A 202 -23.89 12.06 -1.25
CA PHE A 202 -25.09 11.80 -2.05
C PHE A 202 -26.15 11.05 -1.22
N ASN A 203 -25.70 10.21 -0.29
CA ASN A 203 -26.53 9.34 0.52
C ASN A 203 -26.88 9.91 1.90
N GLN A 204 -26.40 11.11 2.25
CA GLN A 204 -26.66 11.72 3.56
C GLN A 204 -28.14 12.08 3.76
N THR A 205 -28.68 11.70 4.92
CA THR A 205 -30.05 12.01 5.35
C THR A 205 -30.14 13.25 6.24
N ASP A 206 -29.03 13.65 6.87
CA ASP A 206 -28.93 14.85 7.71
C ASP A 206 -28.69 16.06 6.80
N ILE A 207 -29.78 16.67 6.34
CA ILE A 207 -29.79 17.75 5.35
C ILE A 207 -30.18 19.05 6.04
N GLU A 208 -29.42 20.11 5.80
CA GLU A 208 -29.73 21.44 6.34
C GLU A 208 -30.69 22.17 5.39
N ASP A 209 -31.89 22.49 5.86
CA ASP A 209 -32.87 23.26 5.10
C ASP A 209 -32.55 24.76 5.18
N LEU A 210 -32.19 25.35 4.04
CA LEU A 210 -31.86 26.76 3.88
C LEU A 210 -32.96 27.53 3.14
N THR A 211 -34.13 26.93 2.90
CA THR A 211 -35.21 27.53 2.08
C THR A 211 -35.59 28.93 2.55
N ASP A 212 -35.70 29.14 3.87
CA ASP A 212 -36.08 30.44 4.46
C ASP A 212 -34.90 31.38 4.69
N ARG A 213 -33.68 30.93 4.37
CA ARG A 213 -32.42 31.64 4.63
C ARG A 213 -31.72 32.08 3.36
N ILE A 214 -32.23 31.73 2.20
CA ILE A 214 -31.62 32.06 0.91
C ILE A 214 -32.31 33.27 0.30
N SER A 215 -31.50 34.19 -0.25
CA SER A 215 -32.00 35.34 -1.01
C SER A 215 -32.78 34.89 -2.26
N ASP A 216 -33.78 35.66 -2.65
CA ASP A 216 -34.50 35.42 -3.90
C ASP A 216 -33.68 35.79 -5.13
N ASP A 217 -32.68 36.68 -4.99
CA ASP A 217 -31.74 37.01 -6.04
C ASP A 217 -30.58 36.00 -6.06
N PHE A 218 -30.50 35.20 -7.12
CA PHE A 218 -29.45 34.20 -7.32
C PHE A 218 -28.89 34.24 -8.75
N SER A 219 -27.65 33.78 -8.90
CA SER A 219 -27.08 33.47 -10.22
C SER A 219 -27.02 31.96 -10.40
N SER A 220 -27.38 31.48 -11.59
CA SER A 220 -27.30 30.07 -11.95
C SER A 220 -26.52 29.90 -13.24
N GLU A 221 -25.69 28.88 -13.27
CA GLU A 221 -24.93 28.45 -14.44
C GLU A 221 -24.96 26.92 -14.56
N GLU A 222 -24.68 26.41 -15.75
CA GLU A 222 -24.53 24.98 -15.98
C GLU A 222 -23.05 24.61 -15.88
N GLU A 223 -22.77 23.54 -15.14
CA GLU A 223 -21.46 22.93 -15.05
C GLU A 223 -21.47 21.65 -15.90
N ALA A 224 -20.62 21.62 -16.92
CA ALA A 224 -20.58 20.53 -17.89
C ALA A 224 -20.22 19.18 -17.23
N ALA A 225 -20.68 18.10 -17.86
CA ALA A 225 -20.22 16.76 -17.52
C ALA A 225 -18.70 16.65 -17.70
N MET A 226 -18.06 15.82 -16.88
CA MET A 226 -16.65 15.48 -17.02
C MET A 226 -16.45 13.97 -17.05
N SER A 227 -15.47 13.54 -17.82
CA SER A 227 -14.91 12.19 -17.73
C SER A 227 -14.18 12.04 -16.40
N TYR A 228 -14.14 10.82 -15.86
CA TYR A 228 -13.47 10.54 -14.59
C TYR A 228 -12.46 9.41 -14.76
N LYS A 229 -11.26 9.59 -14.22
CA LYS A 229 -10.19 8.59 -14.22
C LYS A 229 -9.69 8.30 -12.80
N PHE A 230 -9.47 7.02 -12.51
CA PHE A 230 -8.80 6.60 -11.28
C PHE A 230 -7.76 5.51 -11.57
N GLY A 231 -6.56 5.69 -11.03
CA GLY A 231 -5.46 4.74 -11.10
C GLY A 231 -4.37 5.03 -10.07
N PHE A 232 -3.39 4.14 -10.00
CA PHE A 232 -2.15 4.35 -9.25
C PHE A 232 -1.05 4.84 -10.18
N SER A 233 0.01 5.41 -9.60
CA SER A 233 1.18 5.76 -10.39
C SER A 233 1.85 4.49 -10.87
N ASP A 234 2.28 4.56 -12.11
CA ASP A 234 2.76 3.42 -12.85
C ASP A 234 4.28 3.34 -12.76
N ASP A 235 4.81 2.21 -12.30
CA ASP A 235 6.25 1.95 -12.21
C ASP A 235 6.68 0.99 -13.33
N ASP A 236 6.03 1.12 -14.51
CA ASP A 236 6.06 0.30 -15.73
C ASP A 236 4.84 -0.65 -15.87
N SER A 237 3.68 -0.16 -16.36
CA SER A 237 2.62 -1.05 -16.85
C SER A 237 3.08 -1.63 -18.17
N SER A 238 3.40 -2.90 -18.14
CA SER A 238 3.56 -3.69 -19.36
C SER A 238 2.25 -3.62 -20.13
N GLU A 239 2.30 -3.06 -21.34
CA GLU A 239 1.16 -2.94 -22.24
C GLU A 239 0.47 -4.30 -22.38
N SER A 240 -0.81 -4.34 -22.02
CA SER A 240 -1.64 -5.54 -22.10
C SER A 240 -2.15 -5.83 -23.51
N GLY A 241 -1.49 -5.31 -24.55
CA GLY A 241 -2.04 -5.23 -25.91
C GLY A 241 -2.48 -6.57 -26.50
N ASP A 242 -1.88 -7.68 -26.05
CA ASP A 242 -2.16 -9.02 -26.56
C ASP A 242 -2.63 -10.03 -25.48
N MET A 243 -2.96 -9.60 -24.25
CA MET A 243 -3.38 -10.54 -23.20
C MET A 243 -4.65 -11.32 -23.58
N GLU A 244 -5.67 -10.65 -24.11
CA GLU A 244 -6.92 -11.29 -24.54
C GLU A 244 -6.68 -12.27 -25.69
N LYS A 245 -5.87 -11.89 -26.68
CA LYS A 245 -5.47 -12.78 -27.78
C LYS A 245 -4.67 -13.99 -27.31
N ASN A 246 -3.81 -13.81 -26.30
CA ASN A 246 -2.98 -14.86 -25.72
C ASN A 246 -3.77 -15.81 -24.80
N LEU A 247 -4.85 -15.33 -24.19
CA LEU A 247 -5.85 -16.17 -23.52
C LEU A 247 -6.64 -17.00 -24.54
N GLU A 248 -7.09 -16.37 -25.64
CA GLU A 248 -7.88 -17.04 -26.69
C GLU A 248 -7.09 -18.10 -27.48
N ASN A 249 -5.79 -17.88 -27.69
CA ASN A 249 -4.92 -18.84 -28.40
C ASN A 249 -4.37 -19.96 -27.48
N GLY A 250 -4.68 -19.95 -26.19
CA GLY A 250 -4.28 -20.96 -25.21
C GLY A 250 -2.82 -20.89 -24.75
N SER A 251 -2.10 -19.80 -25.06
CA SER A 251 -0.73 -19.58 -24.57
C SER A 251 -0.67 -19.16 -23.10
N ILE A 252 -1.80 -18.70 -22.54
CA ILE A 252 -1.97 -18.37 -21.12
C ILE A 252 -3.03 -19.30 -20.52
N GLU A 253 -2.66 -20.08 -19.51
CA GLU A 253 -3.60 -20.91 -18.76
C GLU A 253 -4.42 -20.05 -17.79
N GLN A 254 -5.74 -20.11 -17.87
CA GLN A 254 -6.62 -19.40 -16.96
C GLN A 254 -6.93 -20.26 -15.73
N ILE A 255 -6.60 -19.74 -14.53
CA ILE A 255 -6.74 -20.43 -13.24
C ILE A 255 -7.57 -19.62 -12.24
N GLU A 256 -8.06 -20.30 -11.19
CA GLU A 256 -8.83 -19.70 -10.09
C GLU A 256 -8.57 -20.50 -8.81
N GLU A 257 -7.32 -20.53 -8.37
CA GLU A 257 -6.90 -21.43 -7.27
C GLU A 257 -7.17 -20.82 -5.89
N GLY A 258 -7.24 -19.49 -5.78
CA GLY A 258 -7.54 -18.79 -4.52
C GLY A 258 -6.49 -19.00 -3.40
N ASP A 259 -5.37 -19.69 -3.68
CA ASP A 259 -4.22 -19.87 -2.79
C ASP A 259 -2.88 -19.88 -3.57
N LEU A 260 -1.79 -19.46 -2.91
CA LEU A 260 -0.46 -19.33 -3.54
C LEU A 260 0.13 -20.67 -3.98
N LYS A 261 -0.18 -21.76 -3.26
CA LYS A 261 0.33 -23.10 -3.58
C LYS A 261 -0.34 -23.65 -4.82
N GLY A 262 -1.62 -23.38 -5.02
CA GLY A 262 -2.40 -23.68 -6.20
C GLY A 262 -1.77 -23.03 -7.42
N ILE A 263 -1.60 -21.70 -7.39
CA ILE A 263 -0.93 -20.94 -8.47
C ILE A 263 0.41 -21.58 -8.85
N LEU A 264 1.29 -21.82 -7.88
CA LEU A 264 2.61 -22.38 -8.13
C LEU A 264 2.60 -23.80 -8.71
N LYS A 265 1.56 -24.61 -8.50
CA LYS A 265 1.50 -25.99 -9.05
C LYS A 265 1.37 -26.02 -10.57
N HIS A 266 0.86 -24.95 -11.19
CA HIS A 266 0.74 -24.86 -12.64
C HIS A 266 2.09 -24.72 -13.35
N PHE A 267 3.13 -24.28 -12.62
CA PHE A 267 4.51 -24.23 -13.13
C PHE A 267 5.16 -25.61 -13.09
N THR A 268 4.77 -26.49 -14.02
CA THR A 268 5.16 -27.90 -14.00
C THR A 268 6.47 -28.22 -14.72
N SER A 269 6.93 -27.40 -15.67
CA SER A 269 8.16 -27.67 -16.43
C SER A 269 9.40 -27.22 -15.66
N LYS A 270 10.52 -27.93 -15.88
CA LYS A 270 11.85 -27.53 -15.39
C LYS A 270 12.64 -26.75 -16.44
N GLU A 271 12.24 -26.87 -17.70
CA GLU A 271 12.96 -26.31 -18.84
C GLU A 271 12.28 -25.03 -19.30
N ASP A 272 10.96 -25.10 -19.49
CA ASP A 272 10.14 -24.04 -20.07
C ASP A 272 9.37 -23.24 -19.01
N TYR A 273 9.12 -21.97 -19.32
CA TYR A 273 8.18 -21.16 -18.54
C TYR A 273 6.75 -21.43 -18.98
N SER A 274 5.84 -21.43 -18.01
CA SER A 274 4.40 -21.48 -18.23
C SER A 274 3.82 -20.16 -17.77
N VAL A 275 2.80 -19.67 -18.47
CA VAL A 275 2.13 -18.40 -18.17
C VAL A 275 0.72 -18.70 -17.69
N VAL A 276 0.36 -18.15 -16.53
CA VAL A 276 -0.95 -18.36 -15.90
C VAL A 276 -1.62 -17.02 -15.61
N PHE A 277 -2.92 -16.94 -15.86
CA PHE A 277 -3.79 -15.82 -15.49
C PHE A 277 -4.65 -16.22 -14.30
N GLU A 278 -4.44 -15.58 -13.15
CA GLU A 278 -5.21 -15.82 -11.93
C GLU A 278 -6.41 -14.88 -11.89
N LYS A 279 -7.62 -15.44 -12.13
CA LYS A 279 -8.85 -14.65 -12.18
C LYS A 279 -9.13 -13.88 -10.90
N SER A 280 -8.82 -14.46 -9.75
CA SER A 280 -9.17 -13.86 -8.45
C SER A 280 -8.39 -12.57 -8.17
N THR A 281 -7.21 -12.39 -8.77
CA THR A 281 -6.37 -11.21 -8.62
C THR A 281 -6.30 -10.34 -9.88
N GLY A 282 -6.59 -10.93 -11.05
CA GLY A 282 -6.41 -10.29 -12.35
C GLY A 282 -4.95 -10.25 -12.81
N ASP A 283 -4.07 -11.01 -12.17
CA ASP A 283 -2.63 -11.03 -12.47
C ASP A 283 -2.25 -12.10 -13.48
N VAL A 284 -1.19 -11.83 -14.22
CA VAL A 284 -0.52 -12.83 -15.05
C VAL A 284 0.88 -13.09 -14.52
N TYR A 285 1.13 -14.35 -14.19
CA TYR A 285 2.40 -14.83 -13.71
C TYR A 285 3.07 -15.69 -14.79
N SER A 286 4.39 -15.58 -14.88
CA SER A 286 5.23 -16.48 -15.66
C SER A 286 6.17 -17.21 -14.72
N GLY A 287 6.24 -18.53 -14.83
CA GLY A 287 7.08 -19.30 -13.93
C GLY A 287 7.39 -20.70 -14.40
N ARG A 288 8.35 -21.31 -13.70
CA ARG A 288 8.77 -22.71 -13.86
C ARG A 288 9.21 -23.27 -12.52
N LYS A 289 9.28 -24.59 -12.40
CA LYS A 289 9.83 -25.24 -11.21
C LYS A 289 11.29 -25.63 -11.40
N TYR A 290 12.05 -25.71 -10.33
CA TYR A 290 13.41 -26.25 -10.35
C TYR A 290 13.70 -27.07 -9.10
N ASP A 291 14.78 -27.83 -9.14
CA ASP A 291 15.29 -28.60 -8.00
C ASP A 291 16.11 -27.66 -7.09
N GLY A 292 15.45 -27.14 -6.07
CA GLY A 292 16.04 -26.27 -5.06
C GLY A 292 16.77 -27.07 -3.98
N VAL A 293 17.99 -26.66 -3.66
CA VAL A 293 18.85 -27.26 -2.66
C VAL A 293 18.65 -26.55 -1.32
N VAL A 294 18.15 -27.27 -0.31
CA VAL A 294 17.77 -26.69 0.99
C VAL A 294 18.51 -27.39 2.14
N LYS A 295 18.84 -26.63 3.20
CA LYS A 295 19.47 -27.17 4.41
C LYS A 295 18.41 -27.72 5.37
N LYS A 296 18.69 -28.88 5.99
CA LYS A 296 17.93 -29.48 7.09
C LYS A 296 18.84 -29.74 8.30
N ARG A 297 18.59 -29.11 9.45
CA ARG A 297 19.18 -29.47 10.76
C ARG A 297 18.39 -30.59 11.41
N TYR A 298 19.08 -31.63 11.89
CA TYR A 298 18.48 -32.60 12.80
C TYR A 298 18.60 -32.10 14.25
N THR A 299 17.54 -32.25 15.04
CA THR A 299 17.65 -32.22 16.50
C THR A 299 17.08 -33.49 17.11
N SER A 300 17.98 -34.33 17.60
CA SER A 300 17.78 -35.08 18.85
C SER A 300 19.10 -35.65 19.40
N THR A 301 20.13 -35.91 18.59
CA THR A 301 21.40 -36.48 19.13
C THR A 301 22.69 -36.23 18.32
N GLY A 302 22.68 -35.43 17.24
CA GLY A 302 23.91 -35.09 16.51
C GLY A 302 23.71 -33.93 15.54
N GLY A 303 24.43 -32.82 15.74
CA GLY A 303 24.27 -31.54 15.05
C GLY A 303 24.78 -31.50 13.60
N GLY A 304 24.44 -32.51 12.79
CA GLY A 304 24.73 -32.53 11.35
C GLY A 304 23.74 -31.67 10.57
N VAL A 305 24.24 -30.91 9.58
CA VAL A 305 23.43 -30.27 8.55
C VAL A 305 23.38 -31.22 7.36
N THR A 306 22.19 -31.72 7.04
CA THR A 306 21.95 -32.47 5.80
C THR A 306 21.42 -31.54 4.72
N VAL A 307 21.76 -31.82 3.47
CA VAL A 307 21.22 -31.10 2.31
C VAL A 307 20.17 -31.97 1.66
N ASP A 308 19.02 -31.38 1.34
CA ASP A 308 17.93 -32.04 0.61
C ASP A 308 17.59 -31.26 -0.66
N THR A 309 16.95 -31.93 -1.60
CA THR A 309 16.45 -31.35 -2.84
C THR A 309 14.93 -31.26 -2.77
N GLU A 310 14.38 -30.06 -2.92
CA GLU A 310 12.94 -29.81 -2.94
C GLU A 310 12.52 -29.00 -4.16
N THR A 311 11.25 -29.12 -4.55
CA THR A 311 10.68 -28.28 -5.61
C THR A 311 10.66 -26.82 -5.17
N ALA A 312 11.38 -25.98 -5.89
CA ALA A 312 11.34 -24.52 -5.79
C ALA A 312 10.80 -23.94 -7.10
N TYR A 313 10.52 -22.63 -7.10
CA TYR A 313 9.90 -21.95 -8.23
C TYR A 313 10.68 -20.70 -8.59
N GLU A 314 10.74 -20.45 -9.89
CA GLU A 314 11.10 -19.16 -10.45
C GLU A 314 9.79 -18.56 -10.97
N CYS A 315 9.45 -17.36 -10.49
CA CYS A 315 8.17 -16.72 -10.81
C CYS A 315 8.35 -15.21 -10.93
N ASP A 316 7.74 -14.65 -11.97
CA ASP A 316 7.67 -13.22 -12.25
C ASP A 316 6.22 -12.81 -12.59
N VAL A 317 5.91 -11.53 -12.46
CA VAL A 317 4.62 -10.93 -12.76
C VAL A 317 4.71 -10.21 -14.10
N LEU A 318 4.13 -10.80 -15.13
CA LEU A 318 4.10 -10.19 -16.46
C LEU A 318 3.11 -9.03 -16.54
N PHE A 319 2.02 -9.11 -15.78
CA PHE A 319 0.99 -8.09 -15.75
C PHE A 319 0.31 -8.06 -14.39
N GLN A 320 0.06 -6.84 -13.91
CA GLN A 320 -0.63 -6.56 -12.67
C GLN A 320 -2.06 -6.10 -12.97
N GLY A 321 -3.05 -6.71 -12.32
CA GLY A 321 -4.48 -6.41 -12.44
C GLY A 321 -4.93 -5.01 -11.99
N ALA A 322 -4.02 -4.04 -11.88
CA ALA A 322 -4.25 -2.70 -11.35
C ALA A 322 -4.46 -1.63 -12.43
N LYS A 323 -5.09 -1.99 -13.57
CA LYS A 323 -5.34 -1.02 -14.65
C LYS A 323 -6.18 0.16 -14.15
N PRO A 324 -5.87 1.40 -14.59
CA PRO A 324 -6.75 2.53 -14.36
C PRO A 324 -8.16 2.26 -14.90
N ILE A 325 -9.16 2.77 -14.21
CA ILE A 325 -10.56 2.74 -14.65
C ILE A 325 -10.98 4.14 -15.05
N GLU A 326 -11.65 4.23 -16.20
CA GLU A 326 -12.14 5.48 -16.77
C GLU A 326 -13.66 5.39 -16.99
N ASN A 327 -14.38 6.39 -16.51
CA ASN A 327 -15.75 6.69 -16.90
C ASN A 327 -15.71 7.81 -17.93
N LYS A 328 -15.68 7.45 -19.21
CA LYS A 328 -15.50 8.38 -20.32
C LYS A 328 -16.84 8.95 -20.78
N ILE A 329 -16.90 10.27 -20.88
CA ILE A 329 -18.01 11.02 -21.48
C ILE A 329 -17.50 11.65 -22.77
N ASP A 330 -18.21 11.44 -23.88
CA ASP A 330 -17.80 11.98 -25.18
C ASP A 330 -17.79 13.51 -25.15
N ASP A 331 -16.73 14.09 -25.74
CA ASP A 331 -16.51 15.54 -25.84
C ASP A 331 -16.47 16.30 -24.49
N ALA A 332 -16.23 15.61 -23.37
CA ALA A 332 -16.14 16.19 -22.03
C ALA A 332 -14.69 16.35 -21.55
N ASP A 333 -14.45 17.30 -20.65
CA ASP A 333 -13.16 17.48 -19.97
C ASP A 333 -12.85 16.30 -19.02
N ASP A 334 -11.57 16.06 -18.75
CA ASP A 334 -11.12 14.97 -17.88
C ASP A 334 -10.90 15.42 -16.43
N TYR A 335 -11.44 14.64 -15.49
CA TYR A 335 -11.09 14.71 -14.08
C TYR A 335 -10.21 13.52 -13.70
N ASP A 336 -8.92 13.81 -13.50
CA ASP A 336 -7.94 12.79 -13.08
C ASP A 336 -7.84 12.74 -11.55
N ASN A 337 -8.32 11.62 -10.97
CA ASN A 337 -8.21 11.31 -9.55
C ASN A 337 -7.13 10.26 -9.26
N SER A 338 -6.18 10.07 -10.17
CA SER A 338 -5.08 9.12 -9.98
C SER A 338 -4.16 9.55 -8.82
N THR A 339 -3.61 8.57 -8.12
CA THR A 339 -2.65 8.78 -7.02
C THR A 339 -1.22 8.71 -7.51
N ASP A 340 -0.34 9.45 -6.83
CA ASP A 340 1.10 9.43 -7.08
C ASP A 340 1.77 8.21 -6.42
N PHE A 341 1.02 7.44 -5.62
CA PHE A 341 1.51 6.24 -4.94
C PHE A 341 1.55 5.04 -5.88
N ILE A 342 2.54 4.17 -5.67
CA ILE A 342 2.80 2.99 -6.47
C ILE A 342 2.17 1.79 -5.78
N LEU A 343 1.41 1.02 -6.54
CA LEU A 343 0.91 -0.29 -6.10
C LEU A 343 1.92 -1.36 -6.54
N PRO A 344 2.64 -2.05 -5.63
CA PRO A 344 3.72 -2.93 -6.03
C PRO A 344 3.21 -4.16 -6.80
N LYS A 345 3.94 -4.57 -7.84
CA LYS A 345 3.81 -5.91 -8.43
C LYS A 345 4.18 -6.96 -7.39
N CYS A 346 3.48 -8.08 -7.34
CA CYS A 346 3.66 -9.07 -6.28
C CYS A 346 3.80 -10.47 -6.86
N SER A 347 4.87 -11.20 -6.51
CA SER A 347 5.11 -12.57 -6.98
C SER A 347 4.78 -13.59 -5.88
N PRO A 348 4.13 -14.72 -6.22
CA PRO A 348 3.95 -15.84 -5.30
C PRO A 348 5.29 -16.54 -5.06
N GLU A 349 5.72 -16.60 -3.80
CA GLU A 349 7.02 -17.17 -3.42
C GLU A 349 6.84 -18.36 -2.47
N LYS A 350 7.61 -19.43 -2.72
CA LYS A 350 7.77 -20.56 -1.80
C LYS A 350 9.11 -20.45 -1.08
N ILE A 351 9.06 -20.20 0.22
CA ILE A 351 10.21 -19.98 1.08
C ILE A 351 10.42 -21.15 2.03
N PHE A 352 11.69 -21.54 2.19
CA PHE A 352 12.10 -22.60 3.12
C PHE A 352 12.57 -21.96 4.43
N SER A 353 11.62 -21.71 5.34
CA SER A 353 11.88 -21.01 6.60
C SER A 353 12.54 -21.90 7.65
N SER A 354 12.36 -23.22 7.57
CA SER A 354 13.08 -24.21 8.37
C SER A 354 13.09 -25.59 7.73
N ASP A 355 13.79 -26.53 8.38
CA ASP A 355 13.96 -27.92 7.95
C ASP A 355 12.63 -28.64 7.67
N THR A 356 11.55 -28.20 8.34
CA THR A 356 10.21 -28.78 8.25
C THR A 356 9.13 -27.79 7.83
N SER A 357 9.41 -26.49 7.79
CA SER A 357 8.42 -25.46 7.46
C SER A 357 8.65 -24.86 6.07
N ARG A 358 7.61 -24.90 5.24
CA ARG A 358 7.56 -24.24 3.94
C ARG A 358 6.49 -23.17 4.07
N VAL A 359 6.86 -21.93 3.80
CA VAL A 359 5.98 -20.78 3.92
C VAL A 359 5.77 -20.23 2.53
N TYR A 360 4.52 -19.96 2.19
CA TYR A 360 4.15 -19.32 0.95
C TYR A 360 3.84 -17.86 1.26
N LYS A 361 4.40 -16.95 0.47
CA LYS A 361 4.23 -15.52 0.67
C LYS A 361 3.94 -14.82 -0.64
N MET A 362 2.92 -13.97 -0.63
CA MET A 362 2.76 -12.97 -1.67
C MET A 362 3.75 -11.84 -1.40
N THR A 363 4.67 -11.63 -2.34
CA THR A 363 5.89 -10.88 -2.08
C THR A 363 6.01 -9.72 -3.06
N ALA A 364 5.92 -8.49 -2.55
CA ALA A 364 6.09 -7.30 -3.36
C ALA A 364 7.49 -7.23 -3.98
N ILE A 365 7.52 -6.90 -5.27
CA ILE A 365 8.70 -6.58 -6.06
C ILE A 365 8.90 -5.07 -5.96
N ILE A 366 10.08 -4.66 -5.48
CA ILE A 366 10.42 -3.26 -5.26
C ILE A 366 11.82 -2.94 -5.78
N GLU A 367 12.03 -1.67 -6.08
CA GLU A 367 13.34 -1.11 -6.39
C GLU A 367 13.69 -0.09 -5.31
N PRO A 368 14.39 -0.50 -4.22
CA PRO A 368 14.79 0.45 -3.20
C PRO A 368 15.92 1.33 -3.71
N ASN A 369 16.03 2.53 -3.15
CA ASN A 369 17.14 3.44 -3.44
C ASN A 369 18.50 2.82 -3.12
N ALA A 370 19.54 3.29 -3.80
CA ALA A 370 20.90 2.97 -3.43
C ALA A 370 21.23 3.62 -2.08
N VAL A 371 22.27 3.08 -1.43
CA VAL A 371 22.68 3.56 -0.12
C VAL A 371 23.29 4.94 -0.23
N GLY A 372 22.86 5.86 0.63
CA GLY A 372 23.40 7.22 0.67
C GLY A 372 22.70 8.16 -0.32
N ASP A 373 21.77 7.65 -1.13
CA ASP A 373 20.90 8.49 -1.94
C ASP A 373 20.00 9.37 -1.07
N GLU A 374 19.61 10.52 -1.63
CA GLU A 374 18.64 11.41 -1.01
C GLU A 374 17.32 10.70 -0.70
N ARG A 375 16.52 11.32 0.18
CA ARG A 375 15.20 10.80 0.53
C ARG A 375 14.26 10.82 -0.68
N ASP A 376 13.96 9.65 -1.24
CA ASP A 376 13.06 9.54 -2.39
C ASP A 376 11.61 9.74 -1.97
N LYS A 377 10.85 10.29 -2.92
CA LYS A 377 9.44 10.58 -2.88
C LYS A 377 8.59 9.40 -3.38
N LYS A 378 9.17 8.34 -3.95
CA LYS A 378 8.44 7.11 -4.28
C LYS A 378 7.82 6.51 -3.02
N VAL A 379 6.54 6.19 -3.11
CA VAL A 379 5.76 5.59 -2.02
C VAL A 379 5.09 4.33 -2.53
N TYR A 380 5.55 3.18 -2.04
CA TYR A 380 4.82 1.92 -2.22
C TYR A 380 3.76 1.81 -1.13
N ILE A 381 2.49 1.70 -1.55
CA ILE A 381 1.35 1.48 -0.66
C ILE A 381 0.77 0.08 -0.90
N GLY A 382 0.35 -0.58 0.16
CA GLY A 382 -0.14 -1.95 0.08
C GLY A 382 -0.75 -2.44 1.38
N VAL A 383 -1.15 -3.70 1.39
CA VAL A 383 -1.68 -4.41 2.55
C VAL A 383 -0.56 -5.20 3.21
N SER A 384 -0.41 -5.02 4.52
CA SER A 384 0.52 -5.77 5.36
C SER A 384 -0.21 -6.83 6.17
N TYR A 385 0.29 -8.07 6.12
CA TYR A 385 -0.17 -9.15 6.98
C TYR A 385 0.85 -10.28 7.08
N GLY A 386 1.12 -10.80 8.29
CA GLY A 386 1.91 -12.02 8.45
C GLY A 386 3.32 -11.96 7.83
N GLY A 387 3.94 -10.78 7.79
CA GLY A 387 5.24 -10.58 7.12
C GLY A 387 5.16 -10.73 5.59
N GLN A 388 4.00 -10.45 5.01
CA GLN A 388 3.76 -10.19 3.59
C GLN A 388 3.38 -8.72 3.41
N PHE A 389 3.72 -8.18 2.25
CA PHE A 389 3.27 -6.87 1.80
C PHE A 389 2.92 -6.99 0.33
N PHE A 390 1.70 -6.60 -0.03
CA PHE A 390 1.22 -6.73 -1.39
C PHE A 390 0.20 -5.64 -1.71
N GLY A 391 0.21 -5.14 -2.94
CA GLY A 391 -0.81 -4.18 -3.39
C GLY A 391 -2.16 -4.85 -3.64
N HIS A 392 -2.09 -6.06 -4.20
CA HIS A 392 -3.20 -6.95 -4.45
C HIS A 392 -2.64 -8.35 -4.61
N GLY A 393 -3.42 -9.35 -4.22
CA GLY A 393 -2.98 -10.73 -4.29
C GLY A 393 -3.72 -11.65 -3.34
N VAL A 394 -3.37 -12.93 -3.46
CA VAL A 394 -3.81 -13.96 -2.54
C VAL A 394 -2.87 -13.96 -1.34
N PHE A 395 -3.39 -13.79 -0.13
CA PHE A 395 -2.56 -13.86 1.07
C PHE A 395 -2.77 -15.20 1.77
N GLN A 396 -1.67 -15.74 2.30
CA GLN A 396 -1.70 -16.99 3.03
C GLN A 396 -1.39 -16.78 4.52
N PRO A 397 -2.14 -17.39 5.44
CA PRO A 397 -1.83 -17.37 6.86
C PRO A 397 -0.48 -18.02 7.15
N VAL A 398 0.27 -17.42 8.07
CA VAL A 398 1.63 -17.85 8.43
C VAL A 398 1.60 -19.11 9.30
N THR A 399 0.49 -19.35 10.01
CA THR A 399 0.34 -20.50 10.91
C THR A 399 -0.84 -21.39 10.49
N ARG A 400 -0.78 -22.68 10.86
CA ARG A 400 -1.84 -23.64 10.56
C ARG A 400 -3.15 -23.34 11.32
N SER A 401 -3.07 -22.66 12.47
CA SER A 401 -4.23 -22.19 13.23
C SER A 401 -4.98 -21.08 12.51
N ASP A 402 -4.30 -20.34 11.63
CA ASP A 402 -4.87 -19.21 10.89
C ASP A 402 -5.37 -19.63 9.50
N ALA A 403 -5.37 -20.92 9.16
CA ALA A 403 -5.71 -21.44 7.83
C ALA A 403 -7.10 -21.01 7.31
N MET A 404 -8.02 -20.62 8.19
CA MET A 404 -9.34 -20.07 7.83
C MET A 404 -9.29 -18.64 7.27
N PHE A 405 -8.17 -17.94 7.47
CA PHE A 405 -7.92 -16.59 6.95
C PHE A 405 -7.16 -16.65 5.62
N VAL A 406 -7.37 -17.63 4.75
CA VAL A 406 -6.94 -17.50 3.35
C VAL A 406 -7.94 -16.61 2.63
N GLY A 407 -7.45 -15.69 1.82
CA GLY A 407 -8.34 -14.90 0.97
C GLY A 407 -7.60 -14.02 -0.02
N THR A 408 -8.38 -13.20 -0.70
CA THR A 408 -7.88 -12.14 -1.57
C THR A 408 -8.04 -10.80 -0.88
N GLN A 409 -7.02 -9.97 -1.00
CA GLN A 409 -7.12 -8.55 -0.66
C GLN A 409 -6.49 -7.74 -1.79
N SER A 410 -7.09 -6.58 -2.04
CA SER A 410 -6.73 -5.75 -3.17
C SER A 410 -7.00 -4.29 -2.90
N LEU A 411 -6.07 -3.45 -3.36
CA LEU A 411 -6.22 -2.01 -3.52
C LEU A 411 -6.28 -1.63 -5.01
N THR A 412 -6.49 -2.57 -5.93
CA THR A 412 -6.60 -2.26 -7.37
C THR A 412 -7.79 -1.35 -7.66
N PRO A 413 -7.72 -0.51 -8.71
CA PRO A 413 -8.84 0.34 -9.11
C PRO A 413 -10.17 -0.40 -9.23
N SER A 414 -10.18 -1.60 -9.81
CA SER A 414 -11.39 -2.44 -9.95
C SER A 414 -12.05 -2.78 -8.62
N THR A 415 -11.26 -3.10 -7.59
CA THR A 415 -11.80 -3.48 -6.29
C THR A 415 -12.26 -2.30 -5.43
N LEU A 416 -11.74 -1.10 -5.73
CA LEU A 416 -12.14 0.13 -5.04
C LEU A 416 -13.29 0.85 -5.76
N TRP A 417 -13.49 0.58 -7.06
CA TRP A 417 -14.40 1.32 -7.93
C TRP A 417 -15.84 1.36 -7.40
N ASP A 418 -16.47 0.19 -7.26
CA ASP A 418 -17.87 0.10 -6.87
C ASP A 418 -18.12 0.64 -5.46
N LYS A 419 -17.13 0.51 -4.55
CA LYS A 419 -17.29 0.95 -3.16
C LYS A 419 -17.11 2.46 -2.99
N TYR A 420 -16.18 3.08 -3.70
CA TYR A 420 -15.78 4.46 -3.42
C TYR A 420 -15.96 5.42 -4.60
N HIS A 421 -15.74 4.97 -5.83
CA HIS A 421 -15.60 5.87 -6.97
C HIS A 421 -16.84 5.97 -7.86
N LYS A 422 -17.58 4.88 -8.02
CA LYS A 422 -18.63 4.75 -9.02
C LYS A 422 -19.69 5.85 -8.92
N GLU A 423 -20.26 6.06 -7.73
CA GLU A 423 -21.30 7.07 -7.52
C GLU A 423 -20.78 8.48 -7.82
N PHE A 424 -19.55 8.79 -7.40
CA PHE A 424 -18.93 10.08 -7.69
C PHE A 424 -18.65 10.27 -9.18
N ALA A 425 -18.16 9.24 -9.87
CA ALA A 425 -17.92 9.28 -11.31
C ALA A 425 -19.22 9.43 -12.11
N GLU A 426 -20.30 8.77 -11.70
CA GLU A 426 -21.63 8.88 -12.30
C GLU A 426 -22.26 10.26 -12.06
N TRP A 427 -22.08 10.84 -10.86
CA TRP A 427 -22.47 12.22 -10.58
C TRP A 427 -21.66 13.22 -11.41
N LEU A 428 -20.35 12.99 -11.54
CA LEU A 428 -19.43 13.84 -12.30
C LEU A 428 -19.73 13.80 -13.81
N GLY A 429 -20.22 12.68 -14.32
CA GLY A 429 -20.60 12.50 -15.73
C GLY A 429 -21.91 13.16 -16.16
N LYS A 430 -22.62 13.85 -15.25
CA LYS A 430 -23.85 14.59 -15.58
C LYS A 430 -23.56 16.08 -15.75
N THR A 431 -24.30 16.76 -16.63
CA THR A 431 -24.41 18.22 -16.55
C THR A 431 -25.16 18.57 -15.27
N ARG A 432 -24.61 19.47 -14.46
CA ARG A 432 -25.15 19.85 -13.16
C ARG A 432 -25.45 21.33 -13.11
N GLN A 433 -26.42 21.74 -12.31
CA GLN A 433 -26.65 23.15 -12.04
C GLN A 433 -25.71 23.64 -10.93
N ARG A 434 -25.08 24.80 -11.15
CA ARG A 434 -24.32 25.52 -10.12
C ARG A 434 -25.02 26.85 -9.81
N VAL A 435 -25.29 27.08 -8.54
CA VAL A 435 -25.99 28.26 -8.05
C VAL A 435 -25.09 29.04 -7.10
N SER A 436 -24.98 30.34 -7.31
CA SER A 436 -24.39 31.26 -6.32
C SER A 436 -25.48 32.18 -5.79
N VAL A 437 -25.61 32.23 -4.46
CA VAL A 437 -26.67 32.99 -3.81
C VAL A 437 -26.23 33.49 -2.44
N ASP A 438 -26.77 34.65 -2.05
CA ASP A 438 -26.58 35.17 -0.71
C ASP A 438 -27.42 34.36 0.29
N VAL A 439 -26.80 33.95 1.37
CA VAL A 439 -27.39 33.14 2.43
C VAL A 439 -27.39 33.98 3.70
N ASN A 440 -28.50 34.05 4.41
CA ASN A 440 -28.62 34.75 5.69
C ASN A 440 -28.31 33.78 6.83
N LEU A 441 -27.03 33.67 7.19
CA LEU A 441 -26.58 32.86 8.32
C LEU A 441 -26.22 33.75 9.51
N SER A 442 -26.82 33.48 10.68
CA SER A 442 -26.41 34.14 11.91
C SER A 442 -25.02 33.64 12.35
N PRO A 443 -24.33 34.33 13.28
CA PRO A 443 -23.09 33.84 13.86
C PRO A 443 -23.21 32.43 14.48
N ILE A 444 -24.38 32.10 15.04
CA ILE A 444 -24.67 30.79 15.62
C ILE A 444 -24.84 29.74 14.51
N ASP A 445 -25.53 30.09 13.42
CA ASP A 445 -25.65 29.21 12.26
C ASP A 445 -24.28 28.92 11.67
N LEU A 446 -23.45 29.93 11.46
CA LEU A 446 -22.08 29.78 10.97
C LEU A 446 -21.21 28.88 11.86
N HIS A 447 -21.35 28.99 13.18
CA HIS A 447 -20.65 28.12 14.11
C HIS A 447 -21.06 26.65 13.97
N ASN A 448 -22.33 26.40 13.69
CA ASN A 448 -22.91 25.06 13.56
C ASN A 448 -22.89 24.52 12.13
N PHE A 449 -22.64 25.37 11.14
CA PHE A 449 -22.62 25.01 9.73
C PHE A 449 -21.50 24.01 9.45
N ARG A 450 -21.80 22.99 8.65
CA ARG A 450 -20.83 21.95 8.26
C ARG A 450 -20.87 21.81 6.76
N LEU A 451 -19.77 22.17 6.09
CA LEU A 451 -19.65 22.14 4.63
C LEU A 451 -19.90 20.75 4.02
N TYR A 452 -19.65 19.69 4.78
CA TYR A 452 -19.87 18.32 4.35
C TYR A 452 -21.32 17.86 4.42
N ARG A 453 -22.23 18.67 4.98
CA ARG A 453 -23.67 18.37 4.99
C ARG A 453 -24.33 18.94 3.74
N PRO A 454 -25.09 18.13 2.98
CA PRO A 454 -25.92 18.67 1.92
C PRO A 454 -26.93 19.68 2.45
N VAL A 455 -27.26 20.66 1.62
CA VAL A 455 -28.28 21.67 1.91
C VAL A 455 -29.49 21.48 1.00
N TYR A 456 -30.66 21.86 1.47
CA TYR A 456 -31.90 21.85 0.70
C TYR A 456 -32.45 23.25 0.55
N PHE A 457 -32.81 23.62 -0.68
CA PHE A 457 -33.58 24.83 -0.94
C PHE A 457 -34.22 24.80 -2.32
N LYS A 458 -35.31 25.56 -2.47
CA LYS A 458 -36.07 25.71 -3.73
C LYS A 458 -36.39 24.34 -4.39
N GLY A 459 -36.70 23.33 -3.57
CA GLY A 459 -37.11 22.01 -4.05
C GLY A 459 -35.98 21.02 -4.34
N ARG A 460 -34.70 21.41 -4.20
CA ARG A 460 -33.54 20.61 -4.62
C ARG A 460 -32.49 20.46 -3.53
N LYS A 461 -31.68 19.42 -3.63
CA LYS A 461 -30.52 19.15 -2.78
C LYS A 461 -29.25 19.64 -3.44
N TRP A 462 -28.33 20.15 -2.64
CA TRP A 462 -27.09 20.73 -3.12
C TRP A 462 -25.90 20.36 -2.24
N ILE A 463 -24.74 20.19 -2.87
CA ILE A 463 -23.44 20.21 -2.20
C ILE A 463 -23.03 21.66 -2.02
N VAL A 464 -22.52 22.00 -0.84
CA VAL A 464 -21.86 23.28 -0.61
C VAL A 464 -20.48 23.20 -1.24
N ALA A 465 -20.31 23.85 -2.39
CA ALA A 465 -18.99 24.07 -2.94
C ALA A 465 -18.32 25.13 -2.05
N LYS A 466 -18.72 26.40 -2.19
CA LYS A 466 -18.06 27.50 -1.48
C LYS A 466 -18.98 28.12 -0.45
N LEU A 467 -18.41 28.60 0.65
CA LEU A 467 -19.05 29.60 1.51
C LEU A 467 -18.07 30.75 1.74
N SER A 468 -18.45 31.95 1.29
CA SER A 468 -17.68 33.18 1.50
C SER A 468 -18.34 33.99 2.60
N VAL A 469 -17.61 34.29 3.67
CA VAL A 469 -18.09 35.04 4.83
C VAL A 469 -17.37 36.38 4.91
N THR A 470 -18.11 37.47 4.92
CA THR A 470 -17.58 38.83 5.11
C THR A 470 -18.08 39.38 6.44
N VAL A 471 -17.14 39.70 7.33
CA VAL A 471 -17.43 40.31 8.64
C VAL A 471 -16.94 41.75 8.61
N ALA A 472 -17.84 42.72 8.80
CA ALA A 472 -17.47 44.13 8.82
C ALA A 472 -16.86 44.50 10.18
N ALA A 473 -15.67 45.10 10.19
CA ALA A 473 -15.02 45.54 11.42
C ALA A 473 -15.87 46.58 12.15
N GLY A 474 -16.27 46.28 13.40
CA GLY A 474 -17.09 47.17 14.22
C GLY A 474 -18.61 47.03 14.03
N SER A 475 -19.08 46.02 13.32
CA SER A 475 -20.50 45.68 13.16
C SER A 475 -20.75 44.21 13.46
N GLU A 476 -21.93 43.89 14.01
CA GLU A 476 -22.40 42.49 14.15
C GLU A 476 -22.95 41.93 12.81
N ALA A 477 -22.98 42.75 11.76
CA ALA A 477 -23.46 42.34 10.44
C ALA A 477 -22.46 41.38 9.77
N VAL A 478 -22.96 40.19 9.44
CA VAL A 478 -22.26 39.17 8.65
C VAL A 478 -22.97 39.03 7.32
N SER A 479 -22.21 39.09 6.23
CA SER A 479 -22.71 38.78 4.89
C SER A 479 -22.10 37.48 4.41
N THR A 480 -22.94 36.59 3.91
CA THR A 480 -22.57 35.23 3.52
C THR A 480 -23.05 34.94 2.12
N ARG A 481 -22.15 34.45 1.27
CA ARG A 481 -22.45 34.04 -0.10
C ARG A 481 -22.02 32.61 -0.32
N GLY A 482 -22.96 31.76 -0.69
CA GLY A 482 -22.74 30.35 -0.96
C GLY A 482 -22.64 30.07 -2.46
N GLU A 483 -21.82 29.09 -2.84
CA GLU A 483 -21.83 28.44 -4.14
C GLU A 483 -22.22 26.98 -3.94
N PHE A 484 -23.21 26.52 -4.69
CA PHE A 484 -23.88 25.25 -4.49
C PHE A 484 -23.95 24.47 -5.80
N ILE A 485 -23.77 23.15 -5.74
CA ILE A 485 -23.79 22.28 -6.92
C ILE A 485 -24.85 21.20 -6.72
N GLU A 486 -25.66 20.97 -7.75
CA GLU A 486 -26.75 20.00 -7.73
C GLU A 486 -26.25 18.57 -7.48
N ILE A 487 -27.01 17.83 -6.68
CA ILE A 487 -26.81 16.40 -6.38
C ILE A 487 -27.67 15.53 -7.30
#